data_AF-A0A8T6IQU3-F1
#
_entry.id   AF-A0A8T6IQU3-F1
#
_cell.length_a   1.000
_cell.length_b   1.000
_cell.length_c   1.000
_cell.angle_alpha   90.00
_cell.angle_beta   90.00
_cell.angle_gamma   90.00
#
_symmetry.space_group_name_H-M   'P 1'
#
loop_
_entity.id
_entity.type
_entity.pdbx_description
1 polymer ?
#
loop_
_entity_poly.entity_id
_entity_poly.type
_entity_poly.pdbx_seq_one_letter_code
_entity_poly.pdbx_strand_id
1 'polypeptide(L)' 'MKTYTMESAVANFDELMKDAQEGLTIYIIGSDGREYELILKRMPVNKPRKPGSALESVKMSDDFDAPLPEFEPYME' A
#
# COMPACT_ATOMS: atom_id res chain seq x y z
N MET A 1 7.13 13.85 -24.49
CA MET A 1 5.80 13.49 -25.03
C MET A 1 6.03 12.75 -26.33
N LYS A 2 5.48 11.54 -26.48
CA LYS A 2 5.63 10.71 -27.69
C LYS A 2 4.27 10.12 -28.03
N THR A 3 3.94 10.07 -29.32
CA THR A 3 2.63 9.60 -29.79
C THR A 3 2.83 8.39 -30.69
N TYR A 4 2.08 7.32 -30.43
CA TYR A 4 2.10 6.07 -31.18
C TYR A 4 0.73 5.82 -31.79
N THR A 5 0.69 5.15 -32.94
CA THR A 5 -0.54 4.52 -33.44
C THR A 5 -0.69 3.16 -32.78
N MET A 6 -1.90 2.61 -32.74
CA MET A 6 -2.12 1.29 -32.14
C MET A 6 -1.22 0.21 -32.77
N GLU A 7 -1.03 0.25 -34.08
CA GLU A 7 -0.15 -0.67 -34.82
C GLU A 7 1.32 -0.49 -34.42
N SER A 8 1.81 0.76 -34.31
CA SER A 8 3.21 1.02 -33.95
C SER A 8 3.49 0.72 -32.48
N ALA A 9 2.51 0.92 -31.60
CA ALA A 9 2.59 0.58 -30.19
C ALA A 9 2.69 -0.94 -29.97
N VAL A 10 1.95 -1.74 -30.74
CA VAL A 10 2.02 -3.20 -30.68
C VAL A 10 3.33 -3.71 -31.28
N ALA A 11 3.77 -3.16 -32.42
CA ALA A 11 5.00 -3.59 -33.08
C ALA A 11 6.26 -3.24 -32.27
N ASN A 12 6.27 -2.11 -31.55
CA ASN A 12 7.43 -1.60 -30.82
C ASN A 12 7.17 -1.48 -29.32
N PHE A 13 6.51 -2.49 -28.75
CA PHE A 13 6.10 -2.47 -27.34
C PHE A 13 7.29 -2.28 -26.38
N ASP A 14 8.44 -2.89 -26.68
CA ASP A 14 9.65 -2.77 -25.84
C ASP A 14 10.20 -1.35 -25.80
N GLU A 15 10.15 -0.62 -26.92
CA GLU A 15 10.57 0.78 -26.97
C GLU A 15 9.57 1.67 -26.22
N LEU A 16 8.27 1.42 -26.41
CA LEU A 16 7.20 2.10 -25.69
C LEU A 16 7.36 1.94 -24.16
N MET A 17 7.71 0.75 -23.69
CA MET A 17 7.98 0.52 -22.25
C MET A 17 9.22 1.25 -21.75
N LYS A 18 10.29 1.34 -22.55
CA LYS A 18 11.48 2.12 -22.18
C LYS A 18 11.15 3.61 -22.06
N ASP A 19 10.47 4.16 -23.05
CA ASP A 19 10.03 5.55 -23.03
C ASP A 19 9.15 5.85 -21.79
N ALA A 20 8.27 4.90 -21.44
CA ALA A 20 7.42 5.00 -20.27
C ALA A 20 8.26 4.99 -18.98
N GLN A 21 9.23 4.08 -18.87
CA GLN A 21 10.12 3.99 -17.71
C GLN A 21 11.00 5.23 -17.53
N GLU A 22 11.41 5.88 -18.63
CA GLU A 22 12.14 7.15 -18.62
C GLU A 22 11.27 8.34 -18.16
N GLY A 23 9.96 8.12 -17.97
CA GLY A 23 9.02 9.12 -17.48
C GLY A 23 8.41 10.00 -18.57
N LEU A 24 8.51 9.57 -19.84
CA LEU A 24 7.85 10.28 -20.93
C LEU A 24 6.35 10.04 -20.90
N THR A 25 5.57 11.10 -21.13
CA THR A 25 4.13 10.99 -21.40
C THR A 25 3.94 10.36 -22.78
N ILE A 26 3.28 9.21 -22.81
CA ILE A 26 2.99 8.45 -24.04
C ILE A 26 1.50 8.50 -24.34
N TYR A 27 1.17 8.88 -25.57
CA TYR A 27 -0.18 8.82 -26.10
C TYR A 27 -0.28 7.75 -27.19
N ILE A 28 -1.35 6.96 -27.17
CA ILE A 28 -1.64 5.92 -28.15
C ILE A 28 -2.94 6.31 -28.85
N ILE A 29 -2.89 6.45 -30.18
CA ILE A 29 -4.06 6.73 -31.00
C ILE A 29 -4.66 5.39 -31.44
N GLY A 30 -5.88 5.12 -30.96
CA GLY A 30 -6.70 3.98 -31.35
C GLY A 30 -7.19 4.10 -32.79
N SER A 31 -7.54 2.96 -33.40
CA SER A 31 -8.14 2.91 -34.75
C SER A 31 -9.50 3.59 -34.83
N ASP A 32 -10.13 3.84 -33.68
CA ASP A 32 -11.37 4.63 -33.53
C ASP A 32 -11.12 6.14 -33.45
N GLY A 33 -9.86 6.58 -33.57
CA GLY A 33 -9.44 7.98 -33.48
C GLY A 33 -9.41 8.52 -32.05
N ARG A 34 -9.59 7.67 -31.03
CA ARG A 34 -9.45 8.08 -29.63
C ARG A 34 -8.00 8.03 -29.20
N GLU A 35 -7.63 8.97 -28.34
CA GLU A 35 -6.29 9.05 -27.76
C GLU A 35 -6.30 8.48 -26.34
N TYR A 36 -5.33 7.62 -26.05
CA TYR A 36 -5.14 6.95 -24.77
C TYR A 36 -3.81 7.37 -24.17
N GLU A 37 -3.80 7.82 -22.92
CA GLU A 37 -2.57 8.16 -22.20
C GLU A 37 -2.07 6.96 -21.39
N LEU A 38 -0.78 6.64 -21.53
CA LEU A 38 -0.15 5.58 -20.75
C LEU A 38 0.40 6.17 -19.44
N ILE A 39 -0.24 5.82 -18.31
CA ILE A 39 0.17 6.27 -16.98
C ILE A 39 0.82 5.10 -16.22
N LEU A 40 2.10 5.24 -15.84
CA LEU A 40 2.74 4.23 -15.00
C LEU A 40 2.13 4.22 -13.61
N LYS A 41 1.54 3.08 -13.25
CA LYS A 41 1.16 2.80 -11.87
C LYS A 41 2.40 2.37 -11.09
N ARG A 42 2.83 3.20 -10.14
CA ARG A 42 3.82 2.79 -9.16
C ARG A 42 3.19 1.73 -8.27
N MET A 43 3.86 0.59 -8.12
CA MET A 43 3.44 -0.38 -7.12
C MET A 43 3.48 0.29 -5.73
N PRO A 44 2.48 0.03 -4.87
CA PRO A 44 2.53 0.53 -3.51
C PRO A 44 3.80 0.00 -2.85
N VAL A 45 4.68 0.91 -2.41
CA VAL A 45 5.83 0.53 -1.60
C VAL A 45 5.28 -0.06 -0.31
N ASN A 46 5.59 -1.33 -0.04
CA ASN A 46 5.26 -1.95 1.23
C ASN A 46 5.90 -1.13 2.34
N LYS A 47 5.09 -0.33 3.04
CA LYS A 47 5.57 0.40 4.21
C LYS A 47 5.95 -0.63 5.27
N PRO A 48 7.14 -0.50 5.90
CA PRO A 48 7.50 -1.40 6.99
C PRO A 48 6.44 -1.30 8.10
N ARG A 49 6.07 -2.44 8.68
CA ARG A 49 5.15 -2.47 9.82
C ARG A 49 5.77 -1.68 10.96
N LYS A 50 5.00 -0.77 11.55
CA LYS A 50 5.37 -0.10 12.80
C LYS A 50 4.92 -0.99 13.96
N PRO A 51 5.79 -1.39 14.89
CA PRO A 51 5.35 -2.09 16.08
C PRO A 51 4.40 -1.19 16.88
N GLY A 52 3.28 -1.76 17.34
CA GLY A 52 2.45 -1.10 18.36
C GLY A 52 3.18 -1.10 19.70
N SER A 53 2.97 -0.07 20.52
CA SER A 53 3.47 -0.02 21.88
C SER A 53 2.30 -0.13 22.85
N ALA A 54 2.41 -1.04 23.82
CA ALA A 54 1.50 -1.13 24.98
C ALA A 54 2.04 -0.36 26.19
N LEU A 55 3.13 0.41 26.01
CA LEU A 55 3.67 1.29 27.05
C LEU A 55 2.54 2.21 27.55
N GLU A 56 2.38 2.30 28.87
CA GLU A 56 1.33 3.08 29.55
C GLU A 56 -0.12 2.60 29.32
N SER A 57 -0.32 1.51 28.57
CA SER A 57 -1.67 0.93 28.36
C SER A 57 -2.09 -0.05 29.46
N VAL A 58 -1.14 -0.45 30.31
CA VAL A 58 -1.40 -1.34 31.45
C VAL A 58 -1.76 -0.50 32.66
N LYS A 59 -2.99 -0.61 33.13
CA LYS A 59 -3.45 -0.06 34.41
C LYS A 59 -3.76 -1.22 35.34
N MET A 60 -3.05 -1.30 36.46
CA MET A 60 -3.29 -2.27 37.53
C MET A 60 -4.06 -1.55 38.63
N SER A 61 -5.05 -2.21 39.21
CA SER A 61 -5.77 -1.67 40.37
C SER A 61 -4.91 -1.81 41.62
N ASP A 62 -5.04 -0.89 42.57
CA ASP A 62 -4.29 -0.90 43.83
C ASP A 62 -4.64 -2.12 44.71
N ASP A 63 -5.80 -2.73 44.48
CA ASP A 63 -6.32 -3.91 45.19
C ASP A 63 -6.12 -5.22 44.43
N PHE A 64 -5.31 -5.24 43.36
CA PHE A 64 -5.15 -6.44 42.52
C PHE A 64 -4.68 -7.67 43.31
N ASP A 65 -3.81 -7.48 44.30
CA ASP A 65 -3.30 -8.55 45.17
C ASP A 65 -4.14 -8.72 46.45
N ALA A 66 -5.21 -7.95 46.63
CA ALA A 66 -6.06 -8.06 47.80
C ALA A 66 -6.83 -9.38 47.80
N PRO A 67 -6.99 -10.04 48.97
CA PRO A 67 -7.78 -11.25 49.07
C PRO A 67 -9.23 -10.97 48.69
N LEU A 68 -9.84 -11.88 47.94
CA LEU A 68 -11.26 -11.80 47.63
C LEU A 68 -12.06 -12.01 48.93
N PRO A 69 -13.10 -11.20 49.21
CA PRO A 69 -13.89 -11.33 50.44
C PRO A 69 -14.50 -12.73 50.64
N GLU A 70 -14.82 -13.42 49.55
CA GLU A 70 -15.38 -14.78 49.56
C GLU A 70 -14.40 -15.83 50.09
N PHE A 71 -13.11 -15.51 50.14
CA PHE A 71 -12.04 -16.40 50.60
C PHE A 71 -11.66 -16.19 52.07
N GLU A 72 -12.21 -15.18 52.75
CA GLU A 72 -11.98 -14.95 54.19
C GLU A 72 -12.18 -16.22 55.07
N PRO A 73 -13.22 -17.06 54.85
CA PRO A 73 -13.43 -18.27 55.66
C PRO A 73 -12.36 -19.36 55.50
N TYR A 74 -11.42 -19.22 54.56
CA TYR A 74 -10.41 -20.22 54.21
C TYR A 74 -8.97 -19.76 54.51
N MET A 75 -8.79 -18.60 55.15
CA MET A 75 -7.48 -17.99 55.45
C MET A 75 -6.97 -18.30 56.87
N GLU A 76 -7.55 -19.30 57.55
CA GLU A 76 -7.11 -19.83 58.86
C GLU A 76 -6.11 -20.99 58.75
#